data_AF-A0AAW8KNI4-F1
#
_entry.id   AF-A0AAW8KNI4-F1
#
_cell.length_a   1.000
_cell.length_b   1.000
_cell.length_c   1.000
_cell.angle_alpha   90.00
_cell.angle_beta   90.00
_cell.angle_gamma   90.00
#
_symmetry.space_group_name_H-M   'P 1'
#
loop_
_entity.id
_entity.type
_entity.pdbx_description
1 polymer ?
#
loop_
_entity_poly.entity_id
_entity_poly.type
_entity_poly.pdbx_seq_one_letter_code
_entity_poly.pdbx_strand_id
1 'polypeptide(L)' 'GGQGSILIGSTDTQVVFVAGNTTYVARRIEGMYPNYKALLPAACATTVKIDVAALTSALKRVSTVAQANAAVK' A
#
# COMPACT_ATOMS: atom_id res chain seq x y z
N GLY A 1 -6.82 -11.54 24.44
CA GLY A 1 -5.51 -11.71 23.77
C GLY A 1 -4.81 -10.38 23.82
N GLY A 2 -3.67 -10.28 24.51
CA GLY A 2 -2.98 -9.01 24.71
C GLY A 2 -2.47 -8.43 23.39
N GLN A 3 -2.81 -7.18 23.12
CA GLN A 3 -2.24 -6.43 22.01
C GLN A 3 -0.76 -6.18 22.34
N GLY A 4 0.16 -6.79 21.59
CA GLY A 4 1.58 -6.49 21.71
C GLY A 4 1.86 -5.08 21.22
N SER A 5 2.54 -4.25 22.01
CA SER A 5 2.97 -2.91 21.62
C SER A 5 4.31 -2.98 20.89
N ILE A 6 4.42 -2.28 19.75
CA ILE A 6 5.68 -2.09 19.02
C ILE A 6 6.12 -0.65 19.22
N LEU A 7 7.33 -0.45 19.73
CA LEU A 7 7.96 0.88 19.78
C LEU A 7 8.70 1.12 18.47
N ILE A 8 8.51 2.31 17.90
CA ILE A 8 9.14 2.73 16.65
C ILE A 8 9.97 3.98 16.93
N GLY A 9 11.26 3.91 16.63
CA GLY A 9 12.19 5.05 16.68
C GLY A 9 12.84 5.27 15.32
N SER A 10 13.21 6.51 15.03
CA SER A 10 13.95 6.84 13.80
C SER A 10 15.06 7.85 14.09
N THR A 11 16.20 7.65 13.44
CA THR A 11 17.28 8.63 13.33
C THR A 11 17.41 9.08 11.87
N ASP A 12 18.42 9.90 11.57
CA ASP A 12 18.69 10.34 10.20
C ASP A 12 19.06 9.18 9.26
N THR A 13 19.74 8.16 9.78
CA THR A 13 20.28 7.05 8.97
C THR A 13 19.65 5.70 9.29
N GLN A 14 18.86 5.58 10.36
CA GLN A 14 18.35 4.31 10.86
C GLN A 14 16.89 4.40 11.29
N VAL A 15 16.20 3.25 11.24
CA VAL A 15 14.91 3.04 11.88
C VAL A 15 15.02 1.84 12.81
N VAL A 16 14.41 1.95 13.98
CA VAL A 16 14.46 0.95 15.05
C VAL A 16 13.05 0.53 15.42
N PHE A 17 12.83 -0.79 15.51
CA PHE A 17 11.57 -1.39 15.95
C PHE A 17 11.85 -2.27 17.17
N VAL A 18 11.13 -2.04 18.26
CA VAL A 18 11.24 -2.86 19.49
C VAL A 18 9.89 -3.52 19.77
N ALA A 19 9.90 -4.84 19.84
CA ALA A 19 8.74 -5.66 20.17
C ALA A 19 9.11 -6.66 21.28
N GLY A 20 8.70 -6.37 22.52
CA GLY A 20 9.08 -7.18 23.69
C GLY A 20 10.60 -7.23 23.86
N ASN A 21 11.19 -8.43 23.69
CA ASN A 21 12.63 -8.66 23.80
C ASN A 21 13.38 -8.60 22.45
N THR A 22 12.68 -8.35 21.35
CA THR A 22 13.27 -8.31 20.01
C THR A 22 13.44 -6.86 19.54
N THR A 23 14.65 -6.52 19.07
CA THR A 23 14.97 -5.21 18.49
C THR A 23 15.47 -5.39 17.07
N TYR A 24 14.84 -4.72 16.11
CA TYR A 24 15.26 -4.66 14.71
C TYR A 24 15.78 -3.27 14.37
N VAL A 25 16.92 -3.20 13.68
CA VAL A 25 17.50 -1.96 13.17
C VAL A 25 17.71 -2.10 11.67
N ALA A 26 17.22 -1.14 10.90
CA ALA A 26 17.41 -1.08 9.46
C ALA A 26 17.97 0.28 9.04
N ARG A 27 18.79 0.29 7.97
CA ARG A 27 19.30 1.52 7.37
C ARG A 27 18.18 2.23 6.61
N ARG A 28 18.02 3.53 6.85
CA ARG A 28 17.07 4.37 6.15
C ARG A 28 17.59 4.65 4.74
N ILE A 29 16.69 4.59 3.75
CA ILE A 29 17.02 4.98 2.38
C ILE A 29 17.25 6.49 2.36
N GLU A 30 18.42 6.89 1.89
CA GLU A 30 18.81 8.29 1.73
C GLU A 30 18.18 8.84 0.44
N GLY A 31 17.58 10.03 0.51
CA GLY A 31 16.94 10.69 -0.63
C GLY A 31 15.57 11.27 -0.32
N MET A 32 15.02 12.01 -1.30
CA MET A 32 13.68 12.59 -1.20
C MET A 32 12.65 11.59 -1.73
N TYR A 33 11.66 11.24 -0.90
CA TYR A 33 10.53 10.43 -1.36
C TYR A 33 9.77 11.22 -2.44
N PRO A 34 9.35 10.59 -3.56
CA PRO A 34 8.61 11.27 -4.60
C PRO A 34 7.35 11.95 -4.05
N ASN A 35 6.91 13.05 -4.66
CA ASN A 35 5.68 13.72 -4.26
C ASN A 35 4.44 12.88 -4.63
N TYR A 36 4.13 11.87 -3.82
CA TYR A 36 2.99 10.97 -4.04
C TYR A 36 1.66 11.72 -3.99
N LYS A 37 1.58 12.83 -3.25
CA LYS A 37 0.36 13.64 -3.15
C LYS A 37 -0.03 14.27 -4.49
N ALA A 38 0.95 14.53 -5.37
CA ALA A 38 0.67 15.02 -6.73
C ALA A 38 0.03 13.96 -7.64
N LEU A 39 0.11 12.68 -7.28
CA LEU A 39 -0.57 11.59 -8.02
C LEU A 39 -2.03 11.43 -7.59
N LEU A 40 -2.43 12.02 -6.46
CA LEU A 40 -3.80 11.95 -5.98
C LEU A 40 -4.63 12.98 -6.76
N PRO A 41 -5.67 12.55 -7.50
CA PRO A 41 -6.56 13.48 -8.17
C PRO A 41 -7.25 14.39 -7.15
N ALA A 42 -7.25 15.70 -7.42
CA ALA A 42 -7.89 16.68 -6.53
C ALA A 42 -9.43 16.59 -6.52
N ALA A 43 -10.02 16.01 -7.57
CA ALA A 43 -11.45 15.81 -7.69
C ALA A 43 -11.76 14.49 -8.41
N CYS A 44 -12.84 13.83 -8.01
CA CYS A 44 -13.36 12.65 -8.68
C CYS A 44 -14.58 13.05 -9.51
N ALA A 45 -14.49 12.99 -10.84
CA ALA A 45 -15.60 13.31 -11.72
C ALA A 45 -16.75 12.30 -11.64
N THR A 46 -16.44 11.02 -11.37
CA THR A 46 -17.40 9.93 -11.32
C THR A 46 -17.20 9.12 -10.05
N THR A 47 -18.25 8.95 -9.26
CA THR A 47 -18.26 8.10 -8.06
C THR A 47 -19.37 7.06 -8.20
N VAL A 48 -19.05 5.79 -7.93
CA VAL A 48 -20.01 4.69 -8.01
C VAL A 48 -19.89 3.84 -6.74
N LYS A 49 -21.03 3.41 -6.20
CA LYS A 49 -21.08 2.42 -5.12
C LYS A 49 -21.32 1.04 -5.72
N ILE A 50 -20.45 0.08 -5.42
CA ILE A 50 -20.47 -1.26 -6.00
C ILE A 50 -20.27 -2.28 -4.89
N ASP A 51 -20.94 -3.42 -5.00
CA ASP A 51 -20.69 -4.57 -4.12
C ASP A 51 -19.28 -5.15 -4.35
N VAL A 52 -18.48 -5.20 -3.28
CA VAL A 52 -17.07 -5.60 -3.34
C VAL A 52 -16.93 -7.06 -3.77
N ALA A 53 -17.82 -7.95 -3.30
CA ALA A 53 -17.74 -9.38 -3.59
C ALA A 53 -18.07 -9.66 -5.07
N ALA A 54 -19.13 -9.05 -5.60
CA ALA A 54 -19.53 -9.16 -6.99
C ALA A 54 -18.46 -8.61 -7.94
N LEU A 55 -17.93 -7.42 -7.65
CA LEU A 55 -16.87 -6.80 -8.46
C LEU A 55 -15.60 -7.65 -8.47
N THR A 56 -15.16 -8.14 -7.30
CA THR A 56 -13.96 -8.99 -7.18
C THR A 56 -14.12 -10.30 -7.96
N SER A 57 -15.29 -10.95 -7.87
CA SER A 57 -15.58 -12.18 -8.62
C SER A 57 -15.59 -11.95 -10.14
N ALA A 58 -16.16 -10.85 -10.60
CA ALA A 58 -16.12 -10.47 -12.01
C ALA A 58 -14.67 -10.20 -12.47
N LEU A 59 -13.90 -9.41 -11.71
CA LEU A 59 -12.51 -9.11 -12.03
C LEU A 59 -11.63 -10.36 -12.12
N LYS A 60 -11.79 -11.33 -11.20
CA LYS A 60 -11.04 -12.60 -11.26
C LYS A 60 -11.31 -13.41 -12.52
N ARG A 61 -12.56 -13.42 -12.99
CA ARG A 61 -12.94 -14.11 -14.23
C ARG A 61 -12.40 -13.39 -15.46
N VAL A 62 -12.49 -12.06 -15.47
CA VAL A 62 -12.03 -11.22 -16.58
C VAL A 62 -10.51 -11.14 -16.65
N SER A 63 -9.79 -11.13 -15.52
CA SER A 63 -8.32 -11.03 -15.49
C SER A 63 -7.64 -12.17 -16.26
N THR A 64 -8.23 -13.37 -16.25
CA THR A 64 -7.75 -14.53 -17.02
C THR A 64 -7.81 -14.29 -18.53
N VAL A 65 -8.80 -13.51 -18.99
CA VAL A 65 -8.99 -13.18 -20.41
C VAL A 65 -8.25 -11.89 -20.78
N ALA A 66 -8.17 -10.92 -19.87
CA ALA A 66 -7.54 -9.62 -20.10
C ALA A 66 -6.01 -9.70 -20.25
N GLN A 67 -5.34 -10.68 -19.63
CA GLN A 67 -3.91 -10.93 -19.90
C GLN A 67 -3.64 -11.28 -21.37
N ALA A 68 -4.62 -11.85 -22.08
CA ALA A 68 -4.51 -12.16 -23.50
C ALA A 68 -4.79 -10.96 -24.42
N ASN A 69 -5.37 -9.87 -23.90
CA ASN A 69 -5.68 -8.65 -24.63
C ASN A 69 -5.29 -7.43 -23.78
N ALA A 70 -3.99 -7.21 -23.62
CA ALA A 70 -3.44 -6.00 -23.01
C ALA A 70 -3.62 -4.81 -23.96
N ALA A 71 -4.86 -4.41 -24.22
CA ALA A 71 -5.16 -3.23 -25.01
C ALA A 71 -6.46 -2.59 -24.53
N VAL A 72 -6.32 -1.63 -23.61
CA VAL A 72 -7.11 -0.40 -23.71
C VAL A 72 -6.18 0.74 -23.28
N LYS A 73 -5.92 1.63 -24.23
CA LYS A 73 -5.12 2.85 -24.13
C LYS A 73 -6.04 4.03 -23.84
#